data_AF-A0A5J6HX78-F1
#
_entry.id   AF-A0A5J6HX78-F1
#
_cell.length_a   1.000
_cell.length_b   1.000
_cell.length_c   1.000
_cell.angle_alpha   90.00
_cell.angle_beta   90.00
_cell.angle_gamma   90.00
#
_symmetry.space_group_name_H-M   'P 1'
#
loop_
_entity.id
_entity.type
_entity.pdbx_description
1 polymer ?
#
loop_
_entity_poly.entity_id
_entity_poly.type
_entity_poly.pdbx_seq_one_letter_code
_entity_poly.pdbx_strand_id
1 'polypeptide(L)' 'MYLGGHPTLQTGSTGEAVRHLQCILNEVYRYVNVPVSGVFEAVTKASVEHLQRQFALPVTGVVDAATWSALHP' A
#
# COMPACT_ATOMS: atom_id res chain seq x y z
N MET A 1 -7.39 -10.71 -10.04
CA MET A 1 -8.16 -10.11 -8.94
C MET A 1 -7.62 -10.69 -7.66
N TYR A 2 -7.17 -9.88 -6.71
CA TYR A 2 -6.76 -10.38 -5.41
C TYR A 2 -8.01 -10.90 -4.68
N LEU A 3 -8.00 -12.18 -4.29
CA LEU A 3 -9.13 -12.85 -3.62
C LEU A 3 -8.95 -12.89 -2.08
N GLY A 4 -7.83 -12.36 -1.58
CA GLY A 4 -7.54 -12.26 -0.16
C GLY A 4 -8.19 -11.03 0.49
N GLY A 5 -8.24 -11.03 1.83
CA GLY A 5 -8.72 -9.87 2.58
C GLY A 5 -7.75 -8.69 2.55
N HIS A 6 -8.21 -7.53 3.01
CA HIS A 6 -7.41 -6.31 3.15
C HIS A 6 -6.99 -6.12 4.63
N PRO A 7 -5.99 -6.87 5.14
CA PRO A 7 -5.55 -6.74 6.52
C PRO A 7 -4.84 -5.40 6.74
N THR A 8 -4.66 -5.02 8.00
CA THR A 8 -3.78 -3.90 8.32
C THR A 8 -2.34 -4.25 7.96
N LEU A 9 -1.73 -3.47 7.07
CA LEU A 9 -0.32 -3.64 6.69
C LEU A 9 0.53 -2.51 7.25
N GLN A 10 1.73 -2.84 7.71
CA GLN A 10 2.70 -1.90 8.23
C GLN A 10 4.12 -2.42 7.96
N THR A 11 5.15 -1.65 8.32
CA THR A 11 6.54 -2.09 8.16
C THR A 11 6.76 -3.46 8.80
N GLY A 12 7.36 -4.37 8.04
CA GLY A 12 7.58 -5.76 8.45
C GLY A 12 6.46 -6.72 8.08
N SER A 13 5.28 -6.25 7.66
CA SER A 13 4.27 -7.10 7.05
C SER A 13 4.81 -7.77 5.77
N THR A 14 4.39 -9.01 5.53
CA THR A 14 4.79 -9.77 4.34
C THR A 14 3.61 -10.53 3.74
N GLY A 15 3.77 -10.99 2.50
CA GLY A 15 2.83 -11.89 1.81
C GLY A 15 2.05 -11.23 0.67
N GLU A 16 1.04 -11.93 0.18
CA GLU A 16 0.33 -11.54 -1.04
C GLU A 16 -0.40 -10.20 -0.92
N ALA A 17 -0.93 -9.85 0.27
CA ALA A 17 -1.58 -8.56 0.49
C ALA A 17 -0.60 -7.39 0.28
N VAL A 18 0.66 -7.55 0.72
CA VAL A 18 1.71 -6.54 0.49
C VAL A 18 2.06 -6.47 -0.98
N ARG A 19 2.15 -7.62 -1.66
CA ARG A 19 2.42 -7.69 -3.09
C ARG A 19 1.33 -6.98 -3.90
N HIS A 20 0.06 -7.20 -3.53
CA HIS A 20 -1.10 -6.53 -4.12
C HIS A 20 -1.04 -5.01 -3.93
N LEU A 21 -0.76 -4.54 -2.70
CA LEU A 21 -0.53 -3.13 -2.43
C LEU A 21 0.57 -2.55 -3.34
N GLN A 22 1.73 -3.20 -3.41
CA GLN A 22 2.87 -2.75 -4.22
C GLN A 22 2.53 -2.71 -5.71
N CYS A 23 1.79 -3.71 -6.22
CA CYS A 23 1.27 -3.69 -7.59
C CYS A 23 0.38 -2.46 -7.82
N ILE A 24 -0.59 -2.18 -6.94
CA ILE A 24 -1.48 -1.02 -7.09
C ILE A 24 -0.70 0.29 -7.08
N LEU A 25 0.24 0.46 -6.15
CA LEU A 25 1.06 1.68 -6.05
C LEU A 25 1.84 1.94 -7.36
N ASN A 26 2.37 0.90 -8.00
CA ASN A 26 3.08 1.04 -9.28
C ASN A 26 2.13 1.18 -10.48
N GLU A 27 1.09 0.35 -10.56
CA GLU A 27 0.29 0.20 -11.78
C GLU A 27 -0.86 1.20 -11.87
N VAL A 28 -1.48 1.54 -10.74
CA VAL A 28 -2.62 2.47 -10.69
C VAL A 28 -2.13 3.89 -10.43
N TYR A 29 -1.29 4.06 -9.40
CA TYR A 29 -0.83 5.37 -8.96
C TYR A 29 0.47 5.83 -9.60
N ARG A 30 1.15 4.95 -10.36
CA ARG A 30 2.40 5.24 -11.07
C ARG A 30 3.51 5.74 -10.14
N TYR A 31 3.54 5.29 -8.89
CA TYR A 31 4.64 5.55 -7.98
C TYR A 31 5.85 4.73 -8.42
N VAL A 32 6.90 5.42 -8.86
CA VAL A 32 8.08 4.79 -9.43
C VAL A 32 8.94 4.19 -8.32
N ASN A 33 9.50 3.00 -8.55
CA ASN A 33 10.47 2.31 -7.68
C ASN A 33 9.92 1.65 -6.41
N VAL A 34 8.64 1.26 -6.35
CA VAL A 34 8.15 0.40 -5.26
C VAL A 34 8.43 -1.08 -5.64
N PRO A 35 9.35 -1.79 -4.97
CA PRO A 35 9.63 -3.18 -5.29
C PRO A 35 8.40 -4.05 -5.00
N VAL A 36 8.01 -4.91 -5.93
CA VAL A 36 6.90 -5.87 -5.75
C VAL A 36 7.42 -7.16 -5.10
N SER A 37 8.09 -7.01 -3.94
CA SER A 37 8.75 -8.09 -3.21
C SER A 37 7.78 -8.89 -2.33
N GLY A 38 6.61 -8.32 -2.01
CA GLY A 38 5.71 -8.85 -0.99
C GLY A 38 6.22 -8.58 0.43
N VAL A 39 7.21 -7.69 0.60
CA VAL A 39 7.73 -7.26 1.90
C VAL A 39 7.48 -5.76 2.07
N PHE A 40 6.86 -5.39 3.19
CA PHE A 40 6.51 -4.00 3.47
C PHE A 40 7.72 -3.30 4.08
N GLU A 41 8.60 -2.83 3.22
CA GLU A 41 9.83 -2.11 3.59
C GLU A 41 9.60 -0.59 3.66
N ALA A 42 10.66 0.15 3.97
CA ALA A 42 10.61 1.61 4.10
C ALA A 42 10.14 2.31 2.81
N VAL A 43 10.48 1.78 1.64
CA VAL A 43 10.04 2.29 0.34
C VAL A 43 8.52 2.14 0.13
N THR A 44 7.96 1.00 0.53
CA THR A 44 6.51 0.76 0.51
C THR A 44 5.83 1.73 1.49
N LYS A 45 6.39 1.91 2.69
CA LYS A 45 5.87 2.86 3.67
C LYS A 45 5.82 4.29 3.14
N ALA A 46 6.93 4.78 2.58
CA ALA A 46 7.01 6.14 2.03
C ALA A 46 5.96 6.36 0.93
N SER A 47 5.71 5.34 0.12
CA SER A 47 4.69 5.37 -0.95
C SER A 47 3.27 5.39 -0.39
N VAL A 48 3.00 4.64 0.68
CA VAL A 48 1.74 4.69 1.42
C VAL A 48 1.52 6.05 2.06
N GLU A 49 2.54 6.63 2.70
CA GLU A 49 2.45 7.97 3.26
C GLU A 49 2.16 9.04 2.19
N HIS A 50 2.76 8.90 1.00
CA HIS A 50 2.48 9.78 -0.13
C HIS A 50 1.02 9.66 -0.59
N LEU A 51 0.50 8.43 -0.71
CA LEU A 51 -0.90 8.18 -1.02
C LEU A 51 -1.83 8.80 0.02
N GLN A 52 -1.55 8.58 1.30
CA GLN A 52 -2.35 9.15 2.39
C GLN A 52 -2.41 10.67 2.31
N ARG A 53 -1.28 11.34 2.02
CA ARG A 53 -1.25 12.79 1.78
C ARG A 53 -2.12 13.18 0.58
N GLN A 54 -1.99 12.46 -0.54
CA GLN A 54 -2.75 12.73 -1.77
C GLN A 54 -4.26 12.62 -1.57
N PHE A 55 -4.71 11.69 -0.74
CA PHE A 55 -6.13 11.47 -0.44
C PHE A 55 -6.62 12.15 0.84
N ALA A 56 -5.82 13.07 1.42
CA ALA A 56 -6.14 13.77 2.67
C ALA A 56 -6.50 12.83 3.85
N LEU A 57 -5.87 11.65 3.89
CA LEU A 57 -5.96 10.70 5.00
C LEU A 57 -4.89 11.02 6.07
N PRO A 58 -5.07 10.56 7.32
CA PRO A 58 -4.00 10.59 8.32
C PRO A 58 -2.75 9.87 7.80
N VAL A 59 -1.61 10.56 7.85
CA VAL A 59 -0.32 10.05 7.31
C VAL A 59 0.36 9.17 8.35
N THR A 60 -0.15 7.95 8.51
CA THR A 60 0.35 6.97 9.49
C THR A 60 1.43 6.06 8.90
N GLY A 61 1.48 5.92 7.57
CA GLY A 61 2.27 4.91 6.88
C GLY A 61 1.76 3.48 7.09
N VAL A 62 0.59 3.32 7.70
CA VAL A 62 -0.11 2.04 7.92
C VAL A 62 -1.26 1.96 6.93
N VAL A 63 -1.39 0.82 6.24
CA VAL A 63 -2.50 0.56 5.32
C VAL A 63 -3.62 -0.11 6.11
N ASP A 64 -4.54 0.70 6.60
CA ASP A 64 -5.77 0.28 7.25
C ASP A 64 -6.95 0.22 6.27
N ALA A 65 -8.16 -0.05 6.76
CA ALA A 65 -9.35 -0.16 5.92
C ALA A 65 -9.63 1.12 5.11
N ALA A 66 -9.41 2.31 5.69
CA ALA A 66 -9.59 3.58 5.00
C ALA A 66 -8.57 3.75 3.86
N THR A 67 -7.31 3.38 4.11
CA THR A 67 -6.27 3.41 3.08
C THR A 67 -6.55 2.41 1.97
N TRP A 68 -7.05 1.20 2.31
CA TRP A 68 -7.47 0.21 1.33
C TRP A 68 -8.65 0.65 0.46
N SER A 69 -9.63 1.34 1.04
CA SER A 69 -10.73 1.94 0.28
C SER A 69 -10.23 3.03 -0.68
N ALA A 70 -9.26 3.85 -0.26
CA ALA A 70 -8.68 4.86 -1.14
C ALA A 70 -7.90 4.27 -2.33
N LEU A 71 -7.35 3.06 -2.18
CA LEU A 71 -6.64 2.31 -3.24
C LEU A 71 -7.57 1.68 -4.29
N HIS A 72 -8.86 1.51 -3.97
CA HIS A 72 -9.86 0.85 -4.81
C HIS A 72 -11.14 1.71 -4.94
N PRO A 73 -11.09 2.84 -5.65
CA PRO A 73 -12.26 3.68 -5.91
C PRO A 73 -13.29 3.02 -6.84
#